data_AF-A0A6G3DCX4-F1
#
_entry.id   AF-A0A6G3DCX4-F1
#
_cell.length_a   1.000
_cell.length_b   1.000
_cell.length_c   1.000
_cell.angle_alpha   90.00
_cell.angle_beta   90.00
_cell.angle_gamma   90.00
#
_symmetry.space_group_name_H-M   'P 1'
#
loop_
_entity.id
_entity.type
_entity.pdbx_description
1 polymer ?
#
loop_
_entity_poly.entity_id
_entity_poly.type
_entity_poly.pdbx_seq_one_letter_code
_entity_poly.pdbx_strand_id
1 'polypeptide(L)'
;MKAKPAAAPRPSRARARTTSIAAFVVLAALVPTTATASGTQEVEAELPYVCTLPSGQLPATVRVSADFPERAGAGEAFTPSDVTTTVELPAEAVADLTARDAAEVRAATRLTVGVAQNAATATATWRGESEPVALPGSGPLTLVARGDVPSVAGRSDGDLTFSAGALAIDLALGAADPAGADPGSLTVDCALAEDAPGQGLLATVPVGADEQAPSGSPSSSGPAESSGAPDDDAAPDAPGDGRPERQSERSPKVLENTPGAAADRDDVPPCRYDEQHPPTDVSLNAYVTGYANVKKMKGAAYLPPSCVLIEQGLPVPGPPDPEYLIFDTLSYANFHYRERKQTPPFEATFLSFDFAPVKATMVLEQTGPMRIDSRMKIRLSDFTTITDTYVRAPLVLHVLDLEVNGTPLDVGSGCRTETSLTSEDPDPANFPGDHLVLYGRGEQVIGLPATGYLLLSGGALSGEATIPAFTGCGSDGEDLDRLLTASVSGPGNYIKQVQGQTCAIAAPVFPSPENEGQCTEDLQPYEIPVAER
;
A
#
# COMPACT_ATOMS: atom_id res chain seq x y z
N MET A 1 76.55 -4.50 -44.17
CA MET A 1 75.11 -4.59 -43.77
C MET A 1 74.35 -5.10 -44.99
N LYS A 2 74.12 -6.43 -45.14
CA LYS A 2 72.91 -7.19 -44.72
C LYS A 2 71.62 -6.40 -44.99
N ALA A 3 70.64 -6.83 -45.78
CA ALA A 3 70.47 -7.98 -46.67
C ALA A 3 69.39 -7.62 -47.71
N LYS A 4 69.38 -8.38 -48.79
CA LYS A 4 68.64 -8.22 -50.06
C LYS A 4 67.26 -8.96 -49.99
N PRO A 5 66.46 -9.08 -51.06
CA PRO A 5 65.12 -8.51 -51.21
C PRO A 5 64.01 -9.56 -51.44
N ALA A 6 62.75 -9.15 -51.60
CA ALA A 6 61.74 -9.78 -52.49
C ALA A 6 60.47 -8.90 -52.48
N ALA A 7 60.13 -8.20 -53.56
CA ALA A 7 59.44 -8.68 -54.76
C ALA A 7 57.94 -8.98 -54.53
N ALA A 8 57.11 -8.08 -55.08
CA ALA A 8 55.64 -8.15 -55.20
C ALA A 8 55.19 -9.33 -56.10
N PRO A 9 53.89 -9.72 -56.13
CA PRO A 9 52.91 -9.00 -56.97
C PRO A 9 51.42 -9.00 -56.49
N ARG A 10 50.64 -8.10 -57.11
CA ARG A 10 49.15 -7.95 -57.18
C ARG A 10 48.45 -9.25 -57.71
N PRO A 11 47.10 -9.41 -57.86
CA PRO A 11 45.94 -8.47 -57.88
C PRO A 11 44.69 -9.05 -57.09
N SER A 12 43.43 -8.58 -57.10
CA SER A 12 42.47 -8.49 -58.21
C SER A 12 41.13 -7.81 -57.84
N ARG A 13 40.71 -6.93 -58.76
CA ARG A 13 39.36 -6.52 -59.20
C ARG A 13 38.08 -7.16 -58.60
N ALA A 14 37.18 -6.25 -58.25
CA ALA A 14 35.79 -6.09 -58.70
C ALA A 14 34.72 -7.12 -58.32
N ARG A 15 33.63 -6.60 -57.72
CA ARG A 15 32.26 -6.84 -58.21
C ARG A 15 31.30 -5.77 -57.66
N ALA A 16 30.72 -5.00 -58.58
CA ALA A 16 29.43 -4.36 -58.41
C ALA A 16 28.33 -5.44 -58.35
N ARG A 17 27.25 -5.16 -57.60
CA ARG A 17 25.86 -5.62 -57.81
C ARG A 17 24.99 -4.99 -56.73
N THR A 18 24.18 -3.99 -57.08
CA THR A 18 22.72 -4.09 -57.38
C THR A 18 21.86 -4.35 -56.14
N THR A 19 21.11 -3.31 -55.77
CA THR A 19 19.65 -3.32 -55.50
C THR A 19 19.01 -4.68 -55.19
N SER A 20 18.42 -4.77 -54.00
CA SER A 20 17.16 -5.47 -53.79
C SER A 20 16.38 -4.79 -52.65
N ILE A 21 15.24 -4.24 -53.04
CA ILE A 21 14.10 -3.88 -52.19
C ILE A 21 13.67 -5.15 -51.45
N ALA A 22 13.59 -5.11 -50.13
CA ALA A 22 12.90 -6.13 -49.35
C ALA A 22 11.79 -5.46 -48.55
N ALA A 23 10.60 -5.59 -49.14
CA ALA A 23 9.27 -5.54 -48.55
C ALA A 23 9.21 -5.42 -47.02
N PHE A 24 8.50 -4.38 -46.56
CA PHE A 24 7.75 -4.42 -45.31
C PHE A 24 6.82 -5.64 -45.34
N VAL A 25 7.27 -6.75 -44.77
CA VAL A 25 6.35 -7.79 -44.30
C VAL A 25 5.86 -7.29 -42.96
N VAL A 26 4.61 -6.83 -42.94
CA VAL A 26 3.80 -6.72 -41.73
C VAL A 26 3.68 -8.13 -41.17
N LEU A 27 4.62 -8.51 -40.32
CA LEU A 27 4.44 -9.63 -39.41
C LEU A 27 3.64 -9.06 -38.26
N ALA A 28 2.33 -9.31 -38.35
CA ALA A 28 1.40 -9.22 -37.25
C ALA A 28 2.08 -9.77 -35.99
N ALA A 29 2.27 -8.90 -35.01
CA ALA A 29 2.70 -9.31 -33.69
C ALA A 29 1.70 -10.36 -33.21
N LEU A 30 2.20 -11.58 -33.00
CA LEU A 30 1.59 -12.52 -32.07
C LEU A 30 1.74 -11.90 -30.68
N VAL A 31 0.77 -11.06 -30.35
CA VAL A 31 0.52 -10.61 -28.98
C VAL A 31 0.25 -11.88 -28.16
N PRO A 32 0.97 -12.11 -27.06
CA PRO A 32 0.49 -13.05 -26.05
C PRO A 32 -0.85 -12.50 -25.59
N THR A 33 -1.93 -13.20 -25.90
CA THR A 33 -3.26 -12.91 -25.38
C THR A 33 -3.20 -13.06 -23.87
N THR A 34 -2.91 -11.98 -23.16
CA THR A 34 -3.66 -11.69 -21.94
C THR A 34 -5.12 -11.80 -22.36
N ALA A 35 -5.91 -12.64 -21.68
CA ALA A 35 -7.34 -12.46 -21.72
C ALA A 35 -7.57 -11.05 -21.13
N THR A 36 -7.61 -10.07 -22.02
CA THR A 36 -7.95 -8.70 -21.71
C THR A 36 -9.34 -8.72 -21.15
N ALA A 37 -9.54 -8.11 -19.98
CA ALA A 37 -10.81 -7.45 -19.72
C ALA A 37 -11.20 -6.71 -21.01
N SER A 38 -12.31 -7.12 -21.61
CA SER A 38 -12.79 -6.55 -22.88
C SER A 38 -12.99 -5.06 -22.68
N GLY A 39 -12.21 -4.22 -23.37
CA GLY A 39 -12.37 -2.77 -23.45
C GLY A 39 -12.13 -1.95 -22.17
N THR A 40 -11.85 -0.66 -22.38
CA THR A 40 -11.79 0.37 -21.34
C THR A 40 -12.94 1.35 -21.59
N GLN A 41 -13.74 1.62 -20.56
CA GLN A 41 -14.72 2.68 -20.54
C GLN A 41 -14.16 3.90 -19.81
N GLU A 42 -14.02 5.01 -20.53
CA GLU A 42 -13.73 6.32 -19.94
C GLU A 42 -15.03 6.88 -19.37
N VAL A 43 -15.02 7.28 -18.10
CA VAL A 43 -16.15 7.95 -17.45
C VAL A 43 -15.76 9.34 -17.02
N GLU A 44 -16.72 10.25 -17.12
CA GLU A 44 -16.60 11.62 -16.64
C GLU A 44 -17.94 12.04 -16.02
N ALA A 45 -17.91 12.36 -14.73
CA ALA A 45 -19.08 12.78 -13.98
C ALA A 45 -18.88 14.21 -13.46
N GLU A 46 -19.79 15.11 -13.80
CA GLU A 46 -19.89 16.44 -13.21
C GLU A 46 -20.93 16.42 -12.09
N LEU A 47 -20.49 16.71 -10.87
CA LEU A 47 -21.26 16.55 -9.65
C LEU A 47 -21.31 17.88 -8.87
N PRO A 48 -22.50 18.33 -8.45
CA PRO A 48 -22.64 19.48 -7.58
C PRO A 48 -22.26 19.11 -6.14
N TYR A 49 -21.39 19.92 -5.53
CA TYR A 49 -20.99 19.81 -4.13
C TYR A 49 -21.30 21.11 -3.39
N VAL A 50 -21.44 20.99 -2.07
CA VAL A 50 -21.49 22.12 -1.14
C VAL A 50 -20.29 22.01 -0.22
N CYS A 51 -19.37 22.97 -0.35
CA CYS A 51 -18.12 23.03 0.39
C CYS A 51 -18.24 24.01 1.57
N THR A 52 -17.68 23.64 2.71
CA THR A 52 -17.66 24.47 3.93
C THR A 52 -16.37 25.27 3.97
N LEU A 53 -16.48 26.58 3.78
CA LEU A 53 -15.38 27.54 3.84
C LEU A 53 -15.56 28.51 5.02
N PRO A 54 -14.51 29.28 5.39
CA PRO A 54 -14.62 30.30 6.42
C PRO A 54 -15.76 31.31 6.21
N SER A 55 -16.07 31.67 4.95
CA SER A 55 -17.21 32.52 4.58
C SER A 55 -18.58 31.84 4.71
N GLY A 56 -18.63 30.53 4.91
CA GLY A 56 -19.84 29.72 4.98
C GLY A 56 -19.87 28.59 3.95
N GLN A 57 -21.05 28.02 3.74
CA GLN A 57 -21.27 26.97 2.75
C GLN A 57 -21.38 27.58 1.35
N LEU A 58 -20.52 27.12 0.43
CA LEU A 58 -20.44 27.60 -0.94
C LEU A 58 -20.62 26.43 -1.91
N PRO A 59 -21.36 26.62 -3.02
CA PRO A 59 -21.46 25.61 -4.06
C PRO A 59 -20.12 25.46 -4.79
N ALA A 60 -19.78 24.22 -5.13
CA ALA A 60 -18.61 23.89 -5.95
C ALA A 60 -19.00 22.85 -6.99
N THR A 61 -18.40 22.94 -8.18
CA THR A 61 -18.56 21.91 -9.22
C THR A 61 -17.37 20.97 -9.15
N VAL A 62 -17.62 19.68 -8.97
CA VAL A 62 -16.59 18.65 -8.94
C VAL A 62 -16.75 17.74 -10.14
N ARG A 63 -15.71 17.63 -10.95
CA ARG A 63 -15.65 16.76 -12.11
C ARG A 63 -14.68 15.62 -11.83
N VAL A 64 -15.19 14.39 -11.83
CA VAL A 64 -14.42 13.17 -11.60
C VAL A 64 -14.32 12.43 -12.92
N SER A 65 -13.11 12.22 -13.43
CA SER A 65 -12.85 11.37 -14.60
C SER A 65 -12.00 10.18 -14.22
N ALA A 66 -12.27 9.02 -14.81
CA ALA A 66 -11.48 7.81 -14.62
C ALA A 66 -11.75 6.79 -15.73
N ASP A 67 -10.79 5.89 -15.94
CA ASP A 67 -10.90 4.79 -16.87
C ASP A 67 -11.18 3.49 -16.11
N PHE A 68 -12.32 2.88 -16.41
CA PHE A 68 -12.72 1.58 -15.87
C PHE A 68 -12.64 0.50 -16.95
N PRO A 69 -12.49 -0.78 -16.59
CA PRO A 69 -12.72 -1.86 -17.56
C PRO A 69 -14.22 -1.90 -17.94
N GLU A 70 -14.55 -2.28 -19.18
CA GLU A 70 -15.97 -2.49 -19.55
C GLU A 70 -16.56 -3.72 -18.87
N ARG A 71 -15.73 -4.65 -18.40
CA ARG A 71 -16.12 -5.86 -17.65
C ARG A 71 -14.96 -6.36 -16.79
N ALA A 72 -15.26 -6.97 -15.65
CA ALA A 72 -14.26 -7.68 -14.84
C ALA A 72 -14.68 -9.13 -14.57
N GLY A 73 -13.72 -10.03 -14.38
CA GLY A 73 -13.99 -11.37 -13.87
C GLY A 73 -14.38 -11.36 -12.38
N ALA A 74 -15.18 -12.33 -11.94
CA ALA A 74 -15.43 -12.52 -10.51
C ALA A 74 -14.11 -12.90 -9.81
N GLY A 75 -13.78 -12.18 -8.74
CA GLY A 75 -12.51 -12.29 -8.01
C GLY A 75 -11.33 -11.61 -8.71
N GLU A 76 -11.51 -11.06 -9.91
CA GLU A 76 -10.47 -10.33 -10.63
C GLU A 76 -10.36 -8.90 -10.10
N ALA A 77 -9.17 -8.55 -9.62
CA ALA A 77 -8.88 -7.22 -9.12
C ALA A 77 -8.45 -6.31 -10.28
N PHE A 78 -9.06 -5.15 -10.39
CA PHE A 78 -8.65 -4.09 -11.31
C PHE A 78 -8.46 -2.78 -10.55
N THR A 79 -7.80 -1.81 -11.17
CA THR A 79 -7.60 -0.48 -10.60
C THR A 79 -8.02 0.53 -11.66
N PRO A 80 -8.97 1.45 -11.38
CA PRO A 80 -9.29 2.51 -12.32
C PRO A 80 -8.04 3.33 -12.66
N SER A 81 -7.82 3.64 -13.93
CA SER A 81 -6.67 4.45 -14.38
C SER A 81 -7.09 5.88 -14.70
N ASP A 82 -6.10 6.75 -14.90
CA ASP A 82 -6.29 8.15 -15.33
C ASP A 82 -7.27 8.96 -14.46
N VAL A 83 -7.32 8.63 -13.17
CA VAL A 83 -8.22 9.26 -12.21
C VAL A 83 -7.84 10.72 -12.01
N THR A 84 -8.78 11.60 -12.29
CA THR A 84 -8.64 13.04 -12.08
C THR A 84 -9.85 13.58 -11.34
N THR A 85 -9.60 14.35 -10.28
CA THR A 85 -10.61 15.12 -9.55
C THR A 85 -10.37 16.60 -9.84
N THR A 86 -11.26 17.22 -10.62
CA THR A 86 -11.24 18.65 -10.89
C THR A 86 -12.28 19.35 -10.03
N VAL A 87 -11.85 20.31 -9.21
CA VAL A 87 -12.73 21.09 -8.34
C VAL A 87 -12.74 22.54 -8.80
N GLU A 88 -13.92 23.08 -9.06
CA GLU A 88 -14.13 24.50 -9.32
C GLU A 88 -14.71 25.17 -8.07
N LEU A 89 -13.88 25.99 -7.41
CA LEU A 89 -14.27 26.80 -6.26
C LEU A 89 -14.73 28.20 -6.73
N PRO A 90 -15.80 28.75 -6.15
CA PRO A 90 -16.36 30.02 -6.59
C PRO A 90 -15.50 31.22 -6.17
N ALA A 91 -15.79 32.40 -6.72
CA ALA A 91 -14.99 33.61 -6.48
C ALA A 91 -14.97 34.04 -4.99
N GLU A 92 -16.02 33.73 -4.25
CA GLU A 92 -16.12 33.93 -2.79
C GLU A 92 -15.07 33.10 -2.05
N ALA A 93 -14.81 31.86 -2.49
CA ALA A 93 -13.75 31.03 -1.93
C ALA A 93 -12.36 31.60 -2.24
N VAL A 94 -12.16 32.17 -3.43
CA VAL A 94 -10.90 32.84 -3.79
C VAL A 94 -10.66 34.08 -2.92
N ALA A 95 -11.73 34.82 -2.57
CA ALA A 95 -11.63 35.94 -1.65
C ALA A 95 -11.20 35.51 -0.24
N ASP A 96 -11.71 34.39 0.27
CA ASP A 96 -11.28 33.81 1.55
C ASP A 96 -9.80 33.43 1.58
N LEU A 97 -9.29 32.88 0.46
CA LEU A 97 -7.89 32.51 0.32
C LEU A 97 -6.99 33.76 0.22
N THR A 98 -7.43 34.76 -0.55
CA THR A 98 -6.72 36.04 -0.70
C THR A 98 -6.67 36.82 0.62
N ALA A 99 -7.74 36.78 1.43
CA ALA A 99 -7.79 37.40 2.74
C ALA A 99 -6.81 36.78 3.77
N ARG A 100 -6.23 35.63 3.43
CA ARG A 100 -5.18 34.94 4.18
C ARG A 100 -3.78 35.15 3.59
N ASP A 101 -3.62 36.16 2.74
CA ASP A 101 -2.37 36.50 2.05
C ASP A 101 -1.81 35.38 1.14
N ALA A 102 -2.67 34.44 0.72
CA ALA A 102 -2.31 33.43 -0.27
C ALA A 102 -2.23 34.06 -1.67
N ALA A 103 -1.25 33.63 -2.46
CA ALA A 103 -1.09 33.97 -3.88
C ALA A 103 -1.10 32.74 -4.79
N GLU A 104 -0.82 31.57 -4.21
CA GLU A 104 -0.79 30.28 -4.87
C GLU A 104 -1.38 29.23 -3.93
N VAL A 105 -1.95 28.17 -4.49
CA VAL A 105 -2.54 27.07 -3.73
C VAL A 105 -2.16 25.74 -4.35
N ARG A 106 -1.76 24.79 -3.51
CA ARG A 106 -1.67 23.37 -3.86
C ARG A 106 -2.78 22.61 -3.13
N ALA A 107 -3.49 21.75 -3.83
CA ALA A 107 -4.60 20.98 -3.27
C ALA A 107 -4.23 19.50 -3.14
N ALA A 108 -4.58 18.90 -2.01
CA ALA A 108 -4.66 17.45 -1.84
C ALA A 108 -6.14 17.07 -1.63
N THR A 109 -6.69 16.22 -2.49
CA THR A 109 -8.09 15.80 -2.43
C THR A 109 -8.23 14.40 -1.85
N ARG A 110 -9.25 14.18 -1.03
CA ARG A 110 -9.67 12.87 -0.53
C ARG A 110 -11.15 12.66 -0.86
N LEU A 111 -11.43 11.94 -1.94
CA LEU A 111 -12.79 11.61 -2.38
C LEU A 111 -13.18 10.23 -1.83
N THR A 112 -14.31 10.17 -1.13
CA THR A 112 -14.93 8.91 -0.71
C THR A 112 -15.69 8.34 -1.90
N VAL A 113 -15.47 7.07 -2.24
CA VAL A 113 -16.17 6.38 -3.33
C VAL A 113 -16.87 5.15 -2.77
N GLY A 114 -18.19 5.15 -2.81
CA GLY A 114 -19.01 3.99 -2.51
C GLY A 114 -18.85 2.95 -3.61
N VAL A 115 -18.63 1.70 -3.21
CA VAL A 115 -18.58 0.56 -4.11
C VAL A 115 -19.69 -0.40 -3.70
N ALA A 116 -20.61 -0.71 -4.61
CA ALA A 116 -21.71 -1.62 -4.31
C ALA A 116 -21.83 -2.72 -5.37
N GLN A 117 -22.02 -3.95 -4.91
CA GLN A 117 -22.31 -5.11 -5.74
C GLN A 117 -23.43 -5.92 -5.09
N ASN A 118 -24.57 -6.00 -5.76
CA ASN A 118 -25.78 -6.61 -5.20
C ASN A 118 -26.14 -5.97 -3.83
N ALA A 119 -26.22 -6.74 -2.76
CA ALA A 119 -26.46 -6.25 -1.40
C ALA A 119 -25.17 -5.85 -0.64
N ALA A 120 -24.00 -6.16 -1.18
CA ALA A 120 -22.73 -5.84 -0.55
C ALA A 120 -22.32 -4.40 -0.87
N THR A 121 -21.83 -3.69 0.14
CA THR A 121 -21.32 -2.33 0.00
C THR A 121 -19.94 -2.23 0.65
N ALA A 122 -19.09 -1.38 0.09
CA ALA A 122 -17.77 -1.04 0.58
C ALA A 122 -17.51 0.43 0.27
N THR A 123 -16.43 0.98 0.84
CA THR A 123 -16.02 2.35 0.60
C THR A 123 -14.53 2.38 0.30
N ALA A 124 -14.16 3.12 -0.73
CA ALA A 124 -12.80 3.41 -1.13
C ALA A 124 -12.51 4.90 -0.92
N THR A 125 -11.23 5.25 -0.73
CA THR A 125 -10.80 6.65 -0.71
C THR A 125 -9.85 6.89 -1.88
N TRP A 126 -10.24 7.77 -2.78
CA TRP A 126 -9.42 8.20 -3.91
C TRP A 126 -8.64 9.45 -3.48
N ARG A 127 -7.32 9.41 -3.63
CA ARG A 127 -6.44 10.50 -3.22
C ARG A 127 -5.82 11.13 -4.45
N GLY A 128 -5.72 12.45 -4.44
CA GLY A 128 -5.10 13.19 -5.53
C GLY A 128 -4.35 14.40 -5.02
N GLU A 129 -3.31 14.79 -5.73
CA GLU A 129 -2.56 16.02 -5.50
C GLU A 129 -2.58 16.88 -6.77
N SER A 130 -2.64 18.19 -6.59
CA SER A 130 -2.52 19.15 -7.67
C SER A 130 -1.10 19.69 -7.76
N GLU A 131 -0.72 20.16 -8.93
CA GLU A 131 0.36 21.13 -9.03
C GLU A 131 -0.06 22.45 -8.37
N PRO A 132 0.89 23.30 -7.96
CA PRO A 132 0.61 24.64 -7.49
C PRO A 132 -0.13 25.49 -8.54
N VAL A 133 -1.18 26.19 -8.11
CA VAL A 133 -2.03 27.03 -8.97
C VAL A 133 -2.09 28.44 -8.40
N ALA A 134 -1.71 29.44 -9.20
CA ALA A 134 -1.84 30.85 -8.82
C ALA A 134 -3.31 31.23 -8.64
N LEU A 135 -3.62 31.97 -7.58
CA LEU A 135 -4.97 32.46 -7.34
C LEU A 135 -5.38 33.46 -8.43
N PRO A 136 -6.58 33.31 -9.01
CA PRO A 136 -7.05 34.25 -10.01
C PRO A 136 -7.38 35.60 -9.35
N GLY A 137 -7.01 36.70 -10.01
CA GLY A 137 -7.35 38.05 -9.52
C GLY A 137 -8.87 38.34 -9.52
N SER A 138 -9.66 37.54 -10.23
CA SER A 138 -11.12 37.55 -10.21
C SER A 138 -11.68 36.27 -10.86
N GLY A 139 -12.76 35.71 -10.33
CA GLY A 139 -13.44 34.53 -10.90
C GLY A 139 -13.18 33.24 -10.12
N PRO A 140 -13.67 32.10 -10.63
CA PRO A 140 -13.51 30.81 -9.97
C PRO A 140 -12.06 30.30 -10.02
N LEU A 141 -11.69 29.49 -9.05
CA LEU A 141 -10.42 28.76 -8.99
C LEU A 141 -10.66 27.30 -9.38
N THR A 142 -9.96 26.84 -10.41
CA THR A 142 -9.99 25.44 -10.83
C THR A 142 -8.75 24.71 -10.31
N LEU A 143 -8.97 23.65 -9.54
CA LEU A 143 -7.94 22.78 -9.00
C LEU A 143 -8.05 21.41 -9.68
N VAL A 144 -6.96 20.91 -10.24
CA VAL A 144 -6.91 19.60 -10.89
C VAL A 144 -6.00 18.70 -10.09
N ALA A 145 -6.57 17.73 -9.39
CA ALA A 145 -5.85 16.76 -8.60
C ALA A 145 -5.79 15.40 -9.31
N ARG A 146 -4.62 14.78 -9.31
CA ARG A 146 -4.40 13.42 -9.84
C ARG A 146 -3.74 12.56 -8.78
N GLY A 147 -4.05 11.28 -8.72
CA GLY A 147 -3.38 10.39 -7.79
C GLY A 147 -3.94 8.98 -7.77
N ASP A 148 -3.43 8.22 -6.81
CA ASP A 148 -3.66 6.79 -6.73
C ASP A 148 -5.06 6.45 -6.21
N VAL A 149 -5.64 5.42 -6.81
CA VAL A 149 -6.89 4.81 -6.37
C VAL A 149 -6.67 3.35 -5.99
N PRO A 150 -7.38 2.85 -4.96
CA PRO A 150 -7.24 1.46 -4.55
C PRO A 150 -7.79 0.50 -5.60
N SER A 151 -7.22 -0.71 -5.66
CA SER A 151 -7.75 -1.79 -6.48
C SER A 151 -9.07 -2.33 -5.91
N VAL A 152 -9.98 -2.72 -6.79
CA VAL A 152 -11.30 -3.26 -6.46
C VAL A 152 -11.54 -4.56 -7.23
N ALA A 153 -12.20 -5.52 -6.58
CA ALA A 153 -12.61 -6.78 -7.18
C ALA A 153 -14.09 -7.07 -6.87
N GLY A 154 -14.85 -7.45 -7.90
CA GLY A 154 -16.20 -8.00 -7.70
C GLY A 154 -16.11 -9.40 -7.11
N ARG A 155 -16.90 -9.71 -6.08
CA ARG A 155 -16.83 -11.02 -5.39
C ARG A 155 -17.73 -12.09 -6.00
N SER A 156 -18.73 -11.66 -6.75
CA SER A 156 -19.69 -12.52 -7.44
C SER A 156 -20.01 -11.95 -8.81
N ASP A 157 -20.81 -12.68 -9.58
CA ASP A 157 -21.43 -12.11 -10.76
C ASP A 157 -22.37 -10.94 -10.38
N GLY A 158 -22.53 -9.99 -11.30
CA GLY A 158 -23.39 -8.82 -11.15
C GLY A 158 -22.64 -7.49 -11.22
N ASP A 159 -23.40 -6.41 -11.33
CA ASP A 159 -22.87 -5.07 -11.54
C ASP A 159 -22.15 -4.53 -10.30
N LEU A 160 -20.92 -4.08 -10.51
CA LEU A 160 -20.13 -3.34 -9.54
C LEU A 160 -20.29 -1.85 -9.83
N THR A 161 -20.97 -1.14 -8.95
CA THR A 161 -21.27 0.30 -9.08
C THR A 161 -20.33 1.14 -8.22
N PHE A 162 -19.89 2.26 -8.76
CA PHE A 162 -19.02 3.24 -8.11
C PHE A 162 -19.76 4.56 -7.99
N SER A 163 -19.87 5.13 -6.78
CA SER A 163 -20.51 6.42 -6.55
C SER A 163 -19.65 7.35 -5.71
N ALA A 164 -19.58 8.62 -6.09
CA ALA A 164 -18.91 9.66 -5.32
C ALA A 164 -19.68 10.00 -4.03
N GLY A 165 -18.95 10.12 -2.93
CA GLY A 165 -19.43 10.50 -1.61
C GLY A 165 -18.80 11.80 -1.12
N ALA A 166 -18.46 11.89 0.16
CA ALA A 166 -17.83 13.08 0.73
C ALA A 166 -16.45 13.35 0.11
N LEU A 167 -16.14 14.63 -0.11
CA LEU A 167 -14.86 15.11 -0.63
C LEU A 167 -14.22 16.05 0.41
N ALA A 168 -13.00 15.76 0.84
CA ALA A 168 -12.20 16.70 1.61
C ALA A 168 -11.06 17.25 0.74
N ILE A 169 -10.79 18.55 0.86
CA ILE A 169 -9.74 19.24 0.10
C ILE A 169 -8.82 19.95 1.09
N ASP A 170 -7.58 19.48 1.17
CA ASP A 170 -6.54 20.08 1.98
C ASP A 170 -5.74 21.06 1.10
N LEU A 171 -5.90 22.36 1.36
CA LEU A 171 -5.25 23.44 0.61
C LEU A 171 -4.00 23.91 1.34
N ALA A 172 -2.83 23.71 0.74
CA ALA A 172 -1.59 24.35 1.17
C ALA A 172 -1.47 25.71 0.48
N LEU A 173 -1.39 26.77 1.28
CA LEU A 173 -1.36 28.14 0.79
C LEU A 173 0.09 28.59 0.61
N GLY A 174 0.39 29.19 -0.53
CA GLY A 174 1.70 29.78 -0.83
C GLY A 174 1.63 31.30 -0.85
N ALA A 175 2.57 31.97 -0.18
CA ALA A 175 2.74 33.42 -0.26
C ALA A 175 3.45 33.82 -1.57
N ALA A 176 3.16 35.02 -2.07
CA ALA A 176 3.85 35.58 -3.25
C ALA A 176 5.35 35.87 -2.99
N ASP A 177 5.74 36.08 -1.73
CA ASP A 177 7.11 36.31 -1.30
C ASP A 177 7.50 35.25 -0.25
N PRO A 178 8.48 34.37 -0.53
CA PRO A 178 8.92 33.33 0.41
C PRO A 178 9.61 33.88 1.68
N ALA A 179 9.88 35.19 1.75
CA ALA A 179 10.35 35.87 2.96
C ALA A 179 9.20 36.41 3.84
N GLY A 180 7.95 36.32 3.36
CA GLY A 180 6.74 36.66 4.11
C GLY A 180 6.32 35.59 5.11
N ALA A 181 5.27 35.88 5.91
CA ALA A 181 4.68 34.89 6.79
C ALA A 181 4.01 33.77 5.97
N ASP A 182 4.19 32.52 6.40
CA ASP A 182 3.52 31.36 5.81
C ASP A 182 2.00 31.48 5.99
N PRO A 183 1.21 31.54 4.90
CA PRO A 183 -0.24 31.68 4.99
C PRO A 183 -0.94 30.42 5.52
N GLY A 184 -0.19 29.32 5.71
CA GLY A 184 -0.63 28.11 6.38
C GLY A 184 -1.46 27.20 5.48
N SER A 185 -2.32 26.39 6.08
CA SER A 185 -3.17 25.43 5.37
C SER A 185 -4.64 25.59 5.74
N LEU A 186 -5.53 25.23 4.80
CA LEU A 186 -6.97 25.24 4.99
C LEU A 186 -7.56 23.92 4.50
N THR A 187 -8.28 23.22 5.37
CA THR A 187 -9.09 22.07 4.97
C THR A 187 -10.51 22.53 4.64
N VAL A 188 -11.03 22.09 3.50
CA VAL A 188 -12.37 22.38 2.98
C VAL A 188 -13.12 21.07 2.86
N ASP A 189 -14.17 20.91 3.66
CA ASP A 189 -15.05 19.73 3.61
C ASP A 189 -16.23 19.99 2.67
N CYS A 190 -16.40 19.10 1.70
CA CYS A 190 -17.43 19.18 0.67
C CYS A 190 -18.36 17.97 0.74
N ALA A 191 -19.67 18.23 0.83
CA ALA A 191 -20.71 17.21 0.75
C ALA A 191 -21.34 17.22 -0.65
N LEU A 192 -21.64 16.03 -1.18
CA LEU A 192 -22.41 15.91 -2.42
C LEU A 192 -23.79 16.54 -2.21
N ALA A 193 -24.22 17.39 -3.14
CA ALA A 193 -25.52 18.04 -3.02
C ALA A 193 -26.67 17.03 -3.13
N GLU A 194 -27.78 17.27 -2.42
CA GLU A 194 -28.93 16.35 -2.39
C GLU A 194 -29.58 16.13 -3.78
N ASP A 195 -29.42 17.11 -4.68
CA ASP A 195 -29.91 17.08 -6.05
C ASP A 195 -28.90 16.53 -7.06
N ALA A 196 -27.77 15.96 -6.60
CA ALA A 196 -26.75 15.41 -7.47
C ALA A 196 -27.31 14.29 -8.38
N PRO A 197 -27.02 14.33 -9.69
CA PRO A 197 -27.52 13.35 -10.64
C PRO A 197 -27.03 11.94 -10.29
N GLY A 198 -27.92 10.96 -10.43
CA GLY A 198 -27.59 9.55 -10.19
C GLY A 198 -27.09 9.25 -8.78
N GLN A 199 -27.36 10.12 -7.79
CA GLN A 199 -26.82 10.01 -6.42
C GLN A 199 -25.29 9.88 -6.39
N GLY A 200 -24.60 10.56 -7.31
CA GLY A 200 -23.14 10.54 -7.41
C GLY A 200 -22.57 9.36 -8.19
N LEU A 201 -23.38 8.57 -8.92
CA LEU A 201 -22.89 7.46 -9.74
C LEU A 201 -21.78 7.90 -10.71
N LEU A 202 -20.62 7.25 -10.63
CA LEU A 202 -19.44 7.45 -11.47
C LEU A 202 -19.38 6.41 -12.59
N ALA A 203 -19.52 5.13 -12.26
CA ALA A 203 -19.38 4.03 -13.21
C ALA A 203 -20.14 2.78 -12.78
N THR A 204 -20.44 1.92 -13.76
CA THR A 204 -20.92 0.55 -13.55
C THR A 204 -20.04 -0.41 -14.34
N VAL A 205 -19.44 -1.38 -13.64
CA VAL A 205 -18.61 -2.43 -14.23
C VAL A 205 -19.33 -3.77 -14.05
N PRO A 206 -19.83 -4.41 -15.12
CA PRO A 206 -20.40 -5.75 -15.02
C PRO A 206 -19.33 -6.76 -14.63
N VAL A 207 -19.66 -7.66 -13.70
CA VAL A 207 -18.78 -8.74 -13.24
C VAL A 207 -19.39 -10.10 -13.62
N GLY A 208 -18.59 -10.98 -14.24
CA GLY A 208 -19.01 -12.34 -14.59
C GLY A 208 -18.57 -12.81 -15.98
N ALA A 209 -18.81 -14.08 -16.29
CA ALA A 209 -18.43 -14.68 -17.58
C ALA A 209 -19.26 -14.12 -18.74
N ASP A 210 -18.66 -14.03 -19.94
CA ASP A 210 -19.36 -13.63 -21.17
C ASP A 210 -20.59 -14.54 -21.40
N GLU A 211 -21.79 -14.00 -21.26
CA GLU A 211 -22.91 -14.51 -22.04
C GLU A 211 -22.62 -14.18 -23.51
N GLN A 212 -22.10 -15.17 -24.23
CA GLN A 212 -22.00 -15.12 -25.69
C GLN A 212 -23.35 -14.70 -26.25
N ALA A 213 -23.37 -13.50 -26.84
CA ALA A 213 -24.50 -13.00 -27.60
C ALA A 213 -24.93 -14.07 -28.63
N PRO A 214 -26.22 -14.45 -28.67
CA PRO A 214 -26.68 -15.51 -29.53
C PRO A 214 -26.64 -15.04 -30.98
N SER A 215 -25.64 -15.52 -31.72
CA SER A 215 -25.60 -15.39 -33.17
C SER A 215 -26.58 -16.42 -33.76
N GLY A 216 -27.64 -15.93 -34.42
CA GLY A 216 -28.72 -16.72 -35.04
C GLY A 216 -28.20 -17.81 -35.99
N SER A 217 -28.93 -18.90 -36.22
CA SER A 217 -30.19 -18.96 -36.96
C SER A 217 -30.80 -20.41 -36.93
N PRO A 218 -32.03 -20.66 -37.46
CA PRO A 218 -33.10 -21.35 -36.72
C PRO A 218 -33.50 -22.77 -37.20
N SER A 219 -34.43 -23.36 -36.43
CA SER A 219 -35.39 -24.45 -36.76
C SER A 219 -34.81 -25.87 -36.81
N SER A 220 -35.42 -26.91 -36.19
CA SER A 220 -36.84 -27.25 -36.19
C SER A 220 -37.31 -28.02 -34.93
N SER A 221 -38.43 -27.53 -34.38
CA SER A 221 -39.59 -28.24 -33.80
C SER A 221 -39.61 -29.77 -33.67
N GLY A 222 -39.92 -30.24 -32.46
CA GLY A 222 -40.63 -31.50 -32.18
C GLY A 222 -40.61 -31.89 -30.69
N PRO A 223 -41.72 -31.80 -29.94
CA PRO A 223 -41.75 -32.07 -28.50
C PRO A 223 -42.37 -33.43 -28.13
N ALA A 224 -42.36 -33.67 -26.81
CA ALA A 224 -43.16 -34.61 -26.00
C ALA A 224 -42.44 -35.91 -25.63
N GLU A 225 -42.10 -36.06 -24.33
CA GLU A 225 -42.84 -36.85 -23.32
C GLU A 225 -42.36 -38.31 -23.36
N SER A 226 -42.28 -39.11 -22.31
CA SER A 226 -42.41 -39.02 -20.86
C SER A 226 -42.04 -40.44 -20.41
N SER A 227 -41.40 -40.57 -19.24
CA SER A 227 -41.53 -41.70 -18.30
C SER A 227 -41.32 -43.15 -18.78
N GLY A 228 -40.35 -43.83 -18.17
CA GLY A 228 -40.44 -45.29 -17.97
C GLY A 228 -39.09 -45.97 -17.81
N ALA A 229 -38.60 -46.06 -16.57
CA ALA A 229 -37.78 -47.21 -16.16
C ALA A 229 -38.74 -48.42 -15.95
N PRO A 230 -38.30 -49.68 -16.14
CA PRO A 230 -37.64 -50.35 -15.01
C PRO A 230 -36.60 -51.46 -15.34
N ASP A 231 -35.80 -51.74 -14.31
CA ASP A 231 -35.29 -53.02 -13.80
C ASP A 231 -34.19 -53.88 -14.48
N ASP A 232 -33.28 -54.27 -13.58
CA ASP A 232 -32.59 -55.55 -13.38
C ASP A 232 -31.24 -55.90 -14.03
N ASP A 233 -30.26 -55.99 -13.11
CA ASP A 233 -29.32 -57.08 -12.86
C ASP A 233 -28.09 -57.36 -13.76
N ALA A 234 -26.94 -57.10 -13.12
CA ALA A 234 -25.83 -58.04 -12.86
C ALA A 234 -24.91 -58.55 -14.01
N ALA A 235 -23.76 -57.85 -14.11
CA ALA A 235 -22.36 -58.35 -14.05
C ALA A 235 -21.83 -59.34 -15.14
N PRO A 236 -20.50 -59.63 -15.23
CA PRO A 236 -19.29 -58.99 -14.69
C PRO A 236 -18.17 -58.76 -15.75
N ASP A 237 -17.03 -58.22 -15.28
CA ASP A 237 -15.63 -58.48 -15.69
C ASP A 237 -14.78 -57.22 -16.00
N ALA A 238 -13.98 -56.85 -14.98
CA ALA A 238 -12.79 -56.01 -15.02
C ALA A 238 -11.64 -56.73 -15.80
N PRO A 239 -10.43 -56.14 -16.04
CA PRO A 239 -9.86 -54.90 -15.49
C PRO A 239 -9.11 -54.00 -16.50
N GLY A 240 -8.93 -52.72 -16.15
CA GLY A 240 -8.12 -51.78 -16.92
C GLY A 240 -7.57 -50.66 -16.04
N ASP A 241 -6.30 -50.81 -15.69
CA ASP A 241 -5.37 -49.94 -14.97
C ASP A 241 -5.52 -48.42 -15.22
N GLY A 242 -5.58 -47.64 -14.14
CA GLY A 242 -5.64 -46.19 -14.16
C GLY A 242 -5.18 -45.61 -12.82
N ARG A 243 -3.87 -45.49 -12.65
CA ARG A 243 -3.21 -44.84 -11.49
C ARG A 243 -3.76 -43.41 -11.29
N PRO A 244 -4.07 -42.98 -10.06
CA PRO A 244 -4.38 -41.58 -9.81
C PRO A 244 -3.12 -40.74 -10.01
N GLU A 245 -3.22 -39.72 -10.85
CA GLU A 245 -2.16 -38.78 -11.18
C GLU A 245 -1.74 -37.99 -9.93
N ARG A 246 -0.50 -38.22 -9.50
CA ARG A 246 0.24 -37.40 -8.53
C ARG A 246 0.66 -36.07 -9.16
N GLN A 247 -0.29 -35.24 -9.60
CA GLN A 247 0.00 -33.89 -10.13
C GLN A 247 -0.65 -32.74 -9.37
N SER A 248 -1.60 -33.00 -8.45
CA SER A 248 -2.22 -31.93 -7.64
C SER A 248 -1.39 -31.45 -6.45
N GLU A 249 -0.19 -32.01 -6.20
CA GLU A 249 0.69 -31.60 -5.09
C GLU A 249 1.75 -30.56 -5.48
N ARG A 250 1.74 -30.04 -6.72
CA ARG A 250 2.75 -29.07 -7.23
C ARG A 250 2.24 -27.66 -7.47
N SER A 251 0.98 -27.38 -7.16
CA SER A 251 0.50 -25.99 -7.11
C SER A 251 1.00 -25.35 -5.80
N PRO A 252 1.66 -24.19 -5.83
CA PRO A 252 2.00 -23.49 -4.60
C PRO A 252 0.72 -23.25 -3.81
N LYS A 253 0.68 -23.71 -2.56
CA LYS A 253 -0.31 -23.18 -1.61
C LYS A 253 0.03 -21.71 -1.46
N VAL A 254 -0.74 -20.85 -2.11
CA VAL A 254 -0.83 -19.45 -1.71
C VAL A 254 -1.36 -19.50 -0.29
N LEU A 255 -0.54 -19.11 0.71
CA LEU A 255 -1.06 -18.89 2.05
C LEU A 255 -2.15 -17.83 1.92
N GLU A 256 -3.40 -18.23 2.14
CA GLU A 256 -4.57 -17.37 2.12
C GLU A 256 -4.56 -16.44 3.34
N ASN A 257 -3.59 -15.53 3.43
CA ASN A 257 -3.79 -14.32 4.19
C ASN A 257 -4.64 -13.41 3.31
N THR A 258 -5.96 -13.50 3.48
CA THR A 258 -6.90 -12.58 2.84
C THR A 258 -6.44 -11.15 3.15
N PRO A 259 -6.02 -10.35 2.15
CA PRO A 259 -5.58 -8.99 2.40
C PRO A 259 -6.69 -8.20 3.10
N GLY A 260 -6.40 -7.64 4.27
CA GLY A 260 -7.36 -6.82 5.03
C GLY A 260 -8.11 -7.53 6.17
N ALA A 261 -7.78 -8.78 6.52
CA ALA A 261 -8.26 -9.41 7.76
C ALA A 261 -7.18 -9.37 8.86
N ALA A 262 -7.60 -9.21 10.12
CA ALA A 262 -6.71 -9.40 11.26
C ALA A 262 -6.26 -10.86 11.30
N ALA A 263 -5.01 -11.10 11.68
CA ALA A 263 -4.52 -12.46 11.89
C ALA A 263 -5.24 -13.09 13.09
N ASP A 264 -5.42 -14.41 13.04
CA ASP A 264 -5.93 -15.15 14.19
C ASP A 264 -4.93 -15.02 15.35
N ARG A 265 -5.45 -14.81 16.57
CA ARG A 265 -4.63 -14.70 17.78
C ARG A 265 -3.78 -15.94 18.00
N ASP A 266 -4.31 -17.11 17.66
CA ASP A 266 -3.60 -18.39 17.83
C ASP A 266 -2.41 -18.54 16.85
N ASP A 267 -2.42 -17.78 15.75
CA ASP A 267 -1.36 -17.78 14.73
C ASP A 267 -0.30 -16.68 14.95
N VAL A 268 -0.52 -15.78 15.92
CA VAL A 268 0.38 -14.66 16.21
C VAL A 268 1.20 -14.95 17.49
N PRO A 269 2.51 -14.65 17.50
CA PRO A 269 3.32 -14.82 18.71
C PRO A 269 2.76 -14.02 19.90
N PRO A 270 2.80 -14.55 21.13
CA PRO A 270 2.37 -13.80 22.30
C PRO A 270 3.12 -12.48 22.43
N CYS A 271 2.40 -11.39 22.70
CA CYS A 271 2.99 -10.08 22.93
C CYS A 271 2.77 -9.64 24.36
N ARG A 272 3.65 -10.07 25.25
CA ARG A 272 3.63 -9.71 26.67
C ARG A 272 5.04 -9.62 27.22
N TYR A 273 5.16 -8.85 28.29
CA TYR A 273 6.33 -8.84 29.14
C TYR A 273 6.44 -10.19 29.87
N ASP A 274 7.67 -10.58 30.21
CA ASP A 274 7.99 -11.87 30.83
C ASP A 274 8.99 -11.68 31.99
N GLU A 275 9.41 -12.78 32.62
CA GLU A 275 10.36 -12.69 33.74
C GLU A 275 11.73 -12.15 33.33
N GLN A 276 12.13 -12.32 32.05
CA GLN A 276 13.38 -11.82 31.51
C GLN A 276 13.29 -10.33 31.15
N HIS A 277 12.10 -9.87 30.78
CA HIS A 277 11.77 -8.48 30.47
C HIS A 277 10.58 -8.05 31.34
N PRO A 278 10.80 -7.76 32.63
CA PRO A 278 9.72 -7.35 33.51
C PRO A 278 9.20 -5.96 33.14
N PRO A 279 7.89 -5.72 33.25
CA PRO A 279 7.31 -4.41 32.97
C PRO A 279 7.64 -3.38 34.06
N THR A 280 7.65 -2.11 33.66
CA THR A 280 7.74 -0.91 34.48
C THR A 280 6.36 -0.23 34.60
N ASP A 281 6.31 0.91 35.29
CA ASP A 281 5.12 1.75 35.41
C ASP A 281 4.74 2.47 34.10
N VAL A 282 5.64 2.49 33.12
CA VAL A 282 5.47 3.12 31.80
C VAL A 282 5.59 2.12 30.64
N SER A 283 5.53 0.83 30.95
CA SER A 283 5.57 -0.25 29.96
C SER A 283 4.26 -0.37 29.19
N LEU A 284 4.40 -0.43 27.87
CA LEU A 284 3.35 -0.68 26.90
C LEU A 284 3.78 -1.83 26.00
N ASN A 285 2.84 -2.62 25.52
CA ASN A 285 3.07 -3.56 24.42
C ASN A 285 2.08 -3.31 23.29
N ALA A 286 2.50 -3.61 22.07
CA ALA A 286 1.68 -3.51 20.87
C ALA A 286 2.12 -4.52 19.82
N TYR A 287 1.19 -4.88 18.94
CA TYR A 287 1.53 -5.51 17.67
C TYR A 287 1.77 -4.45 16.61
N VAL A 288 2.73 -4.72 15.73
CA VAL A 288 2.91 -4.00 14.46
C VAL A 288 2.85 -4.99 13.30
N THR A 289 2.22 -4.58 12.20
CA THR A 289 2.11 -5.38 10.96
C THR A 289 2.19 -4.44 9.77
N GLY A 290 2.35 -4.94 8.54
CA GLY A 290 2.34 -4.05 7.38
C GLY A 290 2.85 -4.66 6.09
N TYR A 291 3.24 -3.78 5.17
CA TYR A 291 3.90 -4.16 3.92
C TYR A 291 5.18 -3.34 3.73
N ALA A 292 6.20 -3.99 3.17
CA ALA A 292 7.43 -3.35 2.71
C ALA A 292 7.66 -3.71 1.24
N ASN A 293 7.70 -2.69 0.39
CA ASN A 293 7.99 -2.87 -1.02
C ASN A 293 9.42 -3.35 -1.24
N VAL A 294 9.64 -4.10 -2.31
CA VAL A 294 10.96 -4.39 -2.85
C VAL A 294 10.95 -3.91 -4.29
N LYS A 295 11.43 -2.69 -4.51
CA LYS A 295 11.26 -1.96 -5.77
C LYS A 295 11.80 -2.73 -6.98
N LYS A 296 12.97 -3.35 -6.84
CA LYS A 296 13.59 -4.17 -7.91
C LYS A 296 12.76 -5.40 -8.27
N MET A 297 12.01 -5.93 -7.32
CA MET A 297 11.14 -7.10 -7.50
C MET A 297 9.71 -6.72 -7.89
N LYS A 298 9.38 -5.42 -7.96
CA LYS A 298 8.04 -4.89 -8.27
C LYS A 298 6.93 -5.53 -7.42
N GLY A 299 7.23 -5.82 -6.16
CA GLY A 299 6.29 -6.46 -5.25
C GLY A 299 6.47 -5.96 -3.82
N ALA A 300 5.65 -6.47 -2.91
CA ALA A 300 5.69 -6.13 -1.49
C ALA A 300 5.78 -7.39 -0.64
N ALA A 301 6.65 -7.37 0.36
CA ALA A 301 6.69 -8.36 1.42
C ALA A 301 5.64 -7.99 2.48
N TYR A 302 4.83 -8.97 2.89
CA TYR A 302 3.99 -8.85 4.07
C TYR A 302 4.85 -8.97 5.32
N LEU A 303 4.73 -8.01 6.22
CA LEU A 303 5.34 -8.03 7.55
C LEU A 303 4.27 -8.53 8.52
N PRO A 304 4.37 -9.76 9.06
CA PRO A 304 3.35 -10.31 9.93
C PRO A 304 3.32 -9.57 11.28
N PRO A 305 2.22 -9.72 12.04
CA PRO A 305 2.11 -9.19 13.39
C PRO A 305 3.32 -9.56 14.24
N SER A 306 4.06 -8.53 14.64
CA SER A 306 5.29 -8.61 15.40
C SER A 306 5.09 -7.91 16.73
N CYS A 307 5.47 -8.56 17.83
CA CYS A 307 5.36 -7.95 19.14
C CYS A 307 6.43 -6.88 19.33
N VAL A 308 6.02 -5.72 19.84
CA VAL A 308 6.88 -4.63 20.26
C VAL A 308 6.60 -4.32 21.72
N LEU A 309 7.66 -4.35 22.54
CA LEU A 309 7.65 -3.89 23.93
C LEU A 309 8.19 -2.46 23.98
N ILE A 310 7.45 -1.54 24.57
CA ILE A 310 7.68 -0.10 24.53
C ILE A 310 7.78 0.44 25.96
N GLU A 311 8.89 1.11 26.26
CA GLU A 311 9.05 1.90 27.48
C GLU A 311 8.76 3.37 27.15
N GLN A 312 7.62 3.86 27.62
CA GLN A 312 7.19 5.22 27.33
C GLN A 312 8.00 6.24 28.13
N GLY A 313 8.50 7.27 27.46
CA GLY A 313 9.13 8.40 28.14
C GLY A 313 8.13 9.28 28.88
N LEU A 314 8.63 10.05 29.85
CA LEU A 314 7.86 11.15 30.42
C LEU A 314 7.86 12.35 29.45
N PRO A 315 6.72 13.01 29.24
CA PRO A 315 6.65 14.20 28.41
C PRO A 315 7.45 15.33 29.08
N VAL A 316 8.28 16.02 28.29
CA VAL A 316 9.01 17.22 28.70
C VAL A 316 8.53 18.44 27.90
N PRO A 317 8.56 19.65 28.48
CA PRO A 317 8.19 20.85 27.74
C PRO A 317 9.06 21.03 26.49
N GLY A 318 8.42 21.21 25.34
CA GLY A 318 9.07 21.55 24.08
C GLY A 318 9.35 23.05 23.96
N PRO A 319 9.79 23.51 22.76
CA PRO A 319 9.97 24.93 22.48
C PRO A 319 8.69 25.74 22.74
N PRO A 320 8.79 26.97 23.29
CA PRO A 320 7.62 27.79 23.55
C PRO A 320 6.96 28.23 22.23
N ASP A 321 5.63 28.22 22.23
CA ASP A 321 4.81 28.61 21.09
C ASP A 321 3.58 29.40 21.58
N PRO A 322 3.17 30.50 20.90
CA PRO A 322 2.03 31.31 21.33
C PRO A 322 0.67 30.64 21.13
N GLU A 323 0.56 29.68 20.22
CA GLU A 323 -0.70 28.99 19.88
C GLU A 323 -0.79 27.59 20.47
N TYR A 324 0.35 26.97 20.78
CA TYR A 324 0.42 25.58 21.23
C TYR A 324 1.16 25.40 22.56
N LEU A 325 0.67 24.47 23.39
CA LEU A 325 1.48 23.81 24.41
C LEU A 325 2.19 22.62 23.75
N ILE A 326 3.52 22.65 23.75
CA ILE A 326 4.34 21.61 23.12
C ILE A 326 4.97 20.72 24.18
N PHE A 327 4.85 19.41 23.98
CA PHE A 327 5.52 18.39 24.77
C PHE A 327 6.28 17.44 23.84
N ASP A 328 7.55 17.22 24.16
CA ASP A 328 8.37 16.21 23.51
C ASP A 328 8.44 14.97 24.41
N THR A 329 8.23 13.79 23.83
CA THR A 329 8.28 12.51 24.53
C THR A 329 9.23 11.59 23.77
N LEU A 330 10.17 11.03 24.52
CA LEU A 330 11.13 10.06 24.02
C LEU A 330 10.85 8.68 24.60
N SER A 331 10.39 7.76 23.77
CA SER A 331 10.15 6.37 24.15
C SER A 331 11.16 5.44 23.47
N TYR A 332 11.36 4.26 24.05
CA TYR A 332 12.20 3.22 23.47
C TYR A 332 11.41 1.94 23.29
N ALA A 333 11.73 1.19 22.25
CA ALA A 333 11.03 -0.03 21.91
C ALA A 333 11.96 -1.15 21.48
N ASN A 334 11.54 -2.39 21.68
CA ASN A 334 12.21 -3.57 21.18
C ASN A 334 11.18 -4.53 20.59
N PHE A 335 11.52 -5.15 19.45
CA PHE A 335 10.84 -6.35 19.03
C PHE A 335 11.04 -7.44 20.08
N HIS A 336 10.05 -8.31 20.24
CA HIS A 336 10.15 -9.44 21.16
C HIS A 336 9.61 -10.70 20.51
N TYR A 337 10.52 -11.56 20.08
CA TYR A 337 10.17 -12.87 19.54
C TYR A 337 11.15 -13.91 20.07
N ARG A 338 10.64 -14.87 20.86
CA ARG A 338 11.43 -15.95 21.47
C ARG A 338 12.71 -15.42 22.15
N GLU A 339 12.54 -14.41 23.01
CA GLU A 339 13.60 -13.78 23.80
C GLU A 339 14.66 -13.04 22.96
N ARG A 340 14.36 -12.76 21.69
CA ARG A 340 15.25 -12.02 20.78
C ARG A 340 14.59 -10.74 20.29
N LYS A 341 15.44 -9.75 20.04
CA LYS A 341 15.06 -8.44 19.49
C LYS A 341 14.88 -8.49 17.98
N GLN A 342 13.92 -9.28 17.54
CA GLN A 342 13.66 -9.52 16.12
C GLN A 342 12.18 -9.79 15.86
N THR A 343 11.77 -9.69 14.60
CA THR A 343 10.45 -10.17 14.17
C THR A 343 10.37 -11.70 14.22
N PRO A 344 9.16 -12.27 14.25
CA PRO A 344 8.96 -13.65 13.78
C PRO A 344 9.48 -13.82 12.35
N PRO A 345 9.91 -15.04 11.97
CA PRO A 345 10.21 -15.36 10.58
C PRO A 345 9.01 -15.06 9.68
N PHE A 346 9.26 -14.42 8.56
CA PHE A 346 8.24 -14.08 7.58
C PHE A 346 8.66 -14.44 6.17
N GLU A 347 7.68 -14.81 5.35
CA GLU A 347 7.90 -15.22 3.97
C GLU A 347 7.56 -14.08 3.01
N ALA A 348 8.42 -13.86 2.03
CA ALA A 348 8.15 -12.98 0.91
C ALA A 348 8.28 -13.76 -0.39
N THR A 349 7.28 -13.63 -1.27
CA THR A 349 7.29 -14.26 -2.59
C THR A 349 7.26 -13.19 -3.68
N PHE A 350 8.15 -13.33 -4.65
CA PHE A 350 8.30 -12.40 -5.76
C PHE A 350 8.48 -13.15 -7.08
N LEU A 351 8.29 -12.46 -8.19
CA LEU A 351 8.67 -12.94 -9.52
C LEU A 351 9.98 -12.26 -9.93
N SER A 352 11.10 -12.94 -9.72
CA SER A 352 12.39 -12.47 -10.23
C SER A 352 12.36 -12.45 -11.77
N PHE A 353 12.83 -11.36 -12.35
CA PHE A 353 12.78 -11.08 -13.79
C PHE A 353 11.37 -11.21 -14.41
N ASP A 354 10.31 -11.00 -13.61
CA ASP A 354 8.90 -11.10 -14.00
C ASP A 354 8.42 -12.53 -14.39
N PHE A 355 9.22 -13.59 -14.19
CA PHE A 355 8.79 -14.97 -14.54
C PHE A 355 9.26 -16.07 -13.57
N ALA A 356 10.35 -15.86 -12.83
CA ALA A 356 10.91 -16.88 -11.94
C ALA A 356 10.41 -16.66 -10.51
N PRO A 357 9.49 -17.48 -9.97
CA PRO A 357 9.09 -17.39 -8.58
C PRO A 357 10.29 -17.58 -7.65
N VAL A 358 10.45 -16.63 -6.73
CA VAL A 358 11.42 -16.66 -5.65
C VAL A 358 10.67 -16.49 -4.34
N LYS A 359 10.93 -17.38 -3.40
CA LYS A 359 10.38 -17.33 -2.05
C LYS A 359 11.53 -17.22 -1.06
N ALA A 360 11.50 -16.23 -0.18
CA ALA A 360 12.51 -16.03 0.85
C ALA A 360 11.86 -16.02 2.23
N THR A 361 12.45 -16.76 3.18
CA THR A 361 12.10 -16.68 4.60
C THR A 361 13.13 -15.81 5.29
N MET A 362 12.67 -14.79 6.01
CA MET A 362 13.54 -13.75 6.56
C MET A 362 13.15 -13.36 7.98
N VAL A 363 14.08 -12.70 8.69
CA VAL A 363 13.81 -12.00 9.95
C VAL A 363 14.45 -10.62 9.92
N LEU A 364 13.81 -9.64 10.57
CA LEU A 364 14.41 -8.35 10.85
C LEU A 364 14.94 -8.37 12.29
N GLU A 365 16.25 -8.24 12.45
CA GLU A 365 16.94 -8.21 13.74
C GLU A 365 17.33 -6.78 14.11
N GLN A 366 17.07 -6.36 15.34
CA GLN A 366 17.51 -5.06 15.84
C GLN A 366 18.97 -5.11 16.26
N THR A 367 19.77 -4.18 15.73
CA THR A 367 21.16 -3.98 16.16
C THR A 367 21.29 -2.97 17.30
N GLY A 368 20.21 -2.27 17.63
CA GLY A 368 20.09 -1.31 18.71
C GLY A 368 18.61 -1.07 19.09
N PRO A 369 18.33 -0.32 20.17
CA PRO A 369 16.95 -0.03 20.55
C PRO A 369 16.24 0.77 19.45
N MET A 370 14.96 0.49 19.24
CA MET A 370 14.10 1.37 18.45
C MET A 370 13.81 2.62 19.29
N ARG A 371 13.95 3.79 18.67
CA ARG A 371 13.68 5.07 19.29
C ARG A 371 12.39 5.64 18.72
N ILE A 372 11.52 6.14 19.59
CA ILE A 372 10.24 6.75 19.21
C ILE A 372 10.25 8.19 19.75
N ASP A 373 10.37 9.15 18.85
CA ASP A 373 10.35 10.58 19.15
C ASP A 373 8.95 11.13 18.81
N SER A 374 8.17 11.48 19.82
CA SER A 374 6.83 12.05 19.64
C SER A 374 6.82 13.52 20.09
N ARG A 375 6.38 14.41 19.21
CA ARG A 375 6.10 15.81 19.53
C ARG A 375 4.59 16.02 19.55
N MET A 376 4.06 16.25 20.74
CA MET A 376 2.67 16.57 20.97
C MET A 376 2.48 18.09 21.03
N LYS A 377 1.51 18.60 20.29
CA LYS A 377 1.10 20.01 20.27
C LYS A 377 -0.36 20.10 20.65
N ILE A 378 -0.67 20.78 21.74
CA ILE A 378 -2.04 21.02 22.20
C ILE A 378 -2.39 22.45 21.85
N ARG A 379 -3.34 22.65 20.94
CA ARG A 379 -3.78 23.99 20.54
C ARG A 379 -4.54 24.66 21.68
N LEU A 380 -4.16 25.88 22.03
CA LEU A 380 -4.72 26.59 23.19
C LEU A 380 -6.18 27.04 22.99
N SER A 381 -6.64 27.20 21.74
CA SER A 381 -7.99 27.71 21.45
C SER A 381 -9.10 26.68 21.63
N ASP A 382 -8.83 25.42 21.30
CA ASP A 382 -9.83 24.34 21.25
C ASP A 382 -9.35 23.03 21.90
N PHE A 383 -8.11 22.99 22.41
CA PHE A 383 -7.46 21.82 23.02
C PHE A 383 -7.28 20.63 22.07
N THR A 384 -7.35 20.86 20.76
CA THR A 384 -7.00 19.84 19.77
C THR A 384 -5.54 19.44 19.94
N THR A 385 -5.30 18.14 20.06
CA THR A 385 -3.96 17.58 20.23
C THR A 385 -3.48 16.99 18.93
N ILE A 386 -2.34 17.46 18.44
CA ILE A 386 -1.68 16.99 17.23
C ILE A 386 -0.36 16.34 17.66
N THR A 387 -0.08 15.13 17.18
CA THR A 387 1.18 14.45 17.48
C THR A 387 1.90 14.09 16.20
N ASP A 388 3.14 14.54 16.08
CA ASP A 388 4.08 14.10 15.06
C ASP A 388 5.04 13.08 15.69
N THR A 389 5.13 11.87 15.15
CA THR A 389 6.01 10.82 15.69
C THR A 389 6.96 10.29 14.63
N TYR A 390 8.23 10.20 15.00
CA TYR A 390 9.27 9.53 14.22
C TYR A 390 9.76 8.29 14.97
N VAL A 391 9.70 7.14 14.30
CA VAL A 391 10.23 5.87 14.78
C VAL A 391 11.52 5.57 14.04
N ARG A 392 12.62 5.45 14.78
CA ARG A 392 13.96 5.15 14.26
C ARG A 392 14.36 3.75 14.70
N ALA A 393 14.51 2.84 13.75
CA ALA A 393 14.77 1.43 14.02
C ALA A 393 16.02 0.95 13.27
N PRO A 394 17.13 0.67 13.97
CA PRO A 394 18.31 0.06 13.35
C PRO A 394 18.06 -1.45 13.15
N LEU A 395 17.74 -1.85 11.92
CA LEU A 395 17.32 -3.22 11.58
C LEU A 395 18.24 -3.83 10.54
N VAL A 396 18.72 -5.05 10.79
CA VAL A 396 19.42 -5.87 9.80
C VAL A 396 18.47 -6.96 9.30
N LEU A 397 18.41 -7.14 7.98
CA LEU A 397 17.60 -8.18 7.37
C LEU A 397 18.44 -9.44 7.23
N HIS A 398 17.98 -10.55 7.81
CA HIS A 398 18.59 -11.87 7.66
C HIS A 398 17.74 -12.74 6.75
N VAL A 399 18.38 -13.41 5.79
CA VAL A 399 17.73 -14.43 4.94
C VAL A 399 18.04 -15.79 5.55
N LEU A 400 16.99 -16.50 5.96
CA LEU A 400 17.10 -17.79 6.63
C LEU A 400 17.00 -18.94 5.64
N ASP A 401 16.15 -18.78 4.62
CA ASP A 401 15.87 -19.77 3.59
C ASP A 401 15.47 -19.08 2.29
N LEU A 402 15.81 -19.68 1.15
CA LEU A 402 15.55 -19.14 -0.17
C LEU A 402 15.21 -20.26 -1.14
N GLU A 403 14.11 -20.13 -1.87
CA GLU A 403 13.72 -21.03 -2.94
C GLU A 403 13.63 -20.27 -4.26
N VAL A 404 14.20 -20.84 -5.32
CA VAL A 404 14.10 -20.31 -6.68
C VAL A 404 13.45 -21.37 -7.56
N ASN A 405 12.31 -21.06 -8.16
CA ASN A 405 11.51 -22.02 -8.94
C ASN A 405 11.20 -23.31 -8.16
N GLY A 406 10.92 -23.19 -6.86
CA GLY A 406 10.65 -24.31 -5.96
C GLY A 406 11.87 -25.20 -5.66
N THR A 407 13.06 -24.77 -6.04
CA THR A 407 14.33 -25.43 -5.67
C THR A 407 14.98 -24.64 -4.54
N PRO A 408 15.22 -25.25 -3.37
CA PRO A 408 15.96 -24.60 -2.29
C PRO A 408 17.36 -24.20 -2.74
N LEU A 409 17.75 -22.97 -2.42
CA LEU A 409 19.09 -22.43 -2.56
C LEU A 409 19.66 -22.17 -1.18
N ASP A 410 20.76 -22.83 -0.85
CA ASP A 410 21.40 -22.67 0.46
C ASP A 410 22.12 -21.32 0.55
N VAL A 411 21.56 -20.43 1.36
CA VAL A 411 22.12 -19.09 1.63
C VAL A 411 23.09 -19.09 2.80
N GLY A 412 23.26 -20.21 3.52
CA GLY A 412 24.08 -20.27 4.72
C GLY A 412 23.49 -19.50 5.91
N SER A 413 24.01 -19.77 7.12
CA SER A 413 23.49 -19.18 8.37
C SER A 413 23.89 -17.72 8.60
N GLY A 414 24.80 -17.19 7.78
CA GLY A 414 25.35 -15.84 7.91
C GLY A 414 24.68 -14.80 7.01
N CYS A 415 23.74 -15.20 6.15
CA CYS A 415 23.23 -14.33 5.10
C CYS A 415 22.39 -13.17 5.63
N ARG A 416 22.87 -11.95 5.44
CA ARG A 416 22.21 -10.73 5.93
C ARG A 416 22.64 -9.48 5.17
N THR A 417 21.95 -8.37 5.41
CA THR A 417 22.45 -7.05 4.97
C THR A 417 23.74 -6.68 5.73
N GLU A 418 24.71 -6.09 5.03
CA GLU A 418 26.01 -5.71 5.58
C GLU A 418 25.88 -4.68 6.71
N THR A 419 24.93 -3.75 6.54
CA THR A 419 24.55 -2.75 7.54
C THR A 419 23.05 -2.76 7.78
N SER A 420 22.58 -1.91 8.70
CA SER A 420 21.15 -1.74 8.94
C SER A 420 20.47 -1.12 7.72
N LEU A 421 19.19 -1.41 7.53
CA LEU A 421 18.32 -0.69 6.61
C LEU A 421 18.39 0.81 6.91
N THR A 422 18.39 1.64 5.86
CA THR A 422 18.54 3.09 6.00
C THR A 422 17.37 3.84 5.39
N SER A 423 16.97 4.94 6.01
CA SER A 423 16.02 5.91 5.47
C SER A 423 16.66 7.30 5.47
N GLU A 424 16.11 8.21 4.68
CA GLU A 424 16.39 9.62 4.88
C GLU A 424 15.79 10.05 6.23
N ASP A 425 16.64 10.52 7.14
CA ASP A 425 16.19 11.11 8.40
C ASP A 425 15.93 12.61 8.20
N PRO A 426 14.81 13.16 8.69
CA PRO A 426 14.57 14.61 8.65
C PRO A 426 15.58 15.41 9.51
N ASP A 427 16.29 14.77 10.43
CA ASP A 427 17.29 15.39 11.29
C ASP A 427 18.59 14.55 11.40
N PRO A 428 19.35 14.42 10.29
CA PRO A 428 20.52 13.54 10.24
C PRO A 428 21.68 14.05 11.10
N ALA A 429 21.66 15.33 11.50
CA ALA A 429 22.69 15.92 12.35
C ALA A 429 22.61 15.40 13.80
N ASN A 430 21.39 15.23 14.32
CA ASN A 430 21.17 14.71 15.67
C ASN A 430 21.01 13.19 15.70
N PHE A 431 20.65 12.58 14.57
CA PHE A 431 20.49 11.13 14.43
C PHE A 431 21.43 10.58 13.35
N PRO A 432 22.75 10.55 13.59
CA PRO A 432 23.68 9.93 12.66
C PRO A 432 23.62 8.40 12.77
N GLY A 433 23.88 7.71 11.66
CA GLY A 433 23.97 6.26 11.59
C GLY A 433 22.95 5.63 10.66
N ASP A 434 23.02 4.30 10.55
CA ASP A 434 22.13 3.53 9.68
C ASP A 434 20.89 3.09 10.47
N HIS A 435 19.73 3.62 10.11
CA HIS A 435 18.45 3.23 10.67
C HIS A 435 17.29 3.49 9.71
N LEU A 436 16.24 2.70 9.87
CA LEU A 436 14.96 2.94 9.24
C LEU A 436 14.24 4.09 9.96
N VAL A 437 13.56 4.96 9.22
CA VAL A 437 12.70 6.02 9.75
C VAL A 437 11.27 5.77 9.26
N LEU A 438 10.35 5.66 10.21
CA LEU A 438 8.91 5.68 9.93
C LEU A 438 8.30 6.92 10.60
N TYR A 439 7.37 7.56 9.90
CA TYR A 439 6.65 8.74 10.37
C TYR A 439 5.17 8.45 10.51
N GLY A 440 4.58 8.97 11.59
CA GLY A 440 3.15 8.94 11.84
C GLY A 440 2.69 10.27 12.39
N ARG A 441 1.55 10.74 11.89
CA ARG A 441 0.86 11.92 12.41
C ARG A 441 -0.50 11.50 12.93
N GLY A 442 -0.89 12.00 14.09
CA GLY A 442 -2.21 11.77 14.65
C GLY A 442 -2.82 13.03 15.23
N GLU A 443 -4.14 13.00 15.36
CA GLU A 443 -4.94 14.09 15.90
C GLU A 443 -5.99 13.53 16.88
N GLN A 444 -6.13 14.20 18.01
CA GLN A 444 -7.12 13.92 19.03
C GLN A 444 -7.90 15.20 19.33
N VAL A 445 -9.17 15.21 18.92
CA VAL A 445 -10.15 16.23 19.28
C VAL A 445 -10.94 15.74 20.48
N ILE A 446 -11.22 16.60 21.45
CA ILE A 446 -11.95 16.21 22.67
C ILE A 446 -13.32 15.64 22.29
N GLY A 447 -13.61 14.44 22.77
CA GLY A 447 -14.90 13.76 22.57
C GLY A 447 -15.05 13.04 21.23
N LEU A 448 -14.03 13.07 20.36
CA LEU A 448 -13.98 12.29 19.13
C LEU A 448 -12.92 11.19 19.25
N PRO A 449 -13.02 10.09 18.49
CA PRO A 449 -11.95 9.11 18.37
C PRO A 449 -10.66 9.76 17.83
N ALA A 450 -9.50 9.25 18.27
CA ALA A 450 -8.23 9.61 17.67
C ALA A 450 -8.20 9.25 16.19
N THR A 451 -7.53 10.07 15.38
CA THR A 451 -7.25 9.78 13.97
C THR A 451 -5.76 9.77 13.70
N GLY A 452 -5.32 9.00 12.71
CA GLY A 452 -3.91 8.84 12.38
C GLY A 452 -3.13 8.05 13.43
N TYR A 453 -1.83 8.32 13.56
CA TYR A 453 -0.95 7.62 14.50
C TYR A 453 -0.77 8.42 15.80
N LEU A 454 -1.17 7.81 16.92
CA LEU A 454 -0.72 8.20 18.26
C LEU A 454 -0.10 6.99 18.95
N LEU A 455 0.95 7.19 19.74
CA LEU A 455 1.68 6.08 20.38
C LEU A 455 0.76 5.12 21.14
N LEU A 456 -0.22 5.66 21.88
CA LEU A 456 -1.14 4.86 22.69
C LEU A 456 -2.24 4.21 21.85
N SER A 457 -2.85 4.94 20.91
CA SER A 457 -3.96 4.40 20.11
C SER A 457 -3.53 3.55 18.92
N GLY A 458 -2.24 3.59 18.57
CA GLY A 458 -1.74 3.00 17.33
C GLY A 458 -2.10 3.85 16.12
N GLY A 459 -2.09 3.22 14.94
CA GLY A 459 -2.33 3.83 13.64
C GLY A 459 -1.23 3.54 12.63
N ALA A 460 -1.33 4.17 11.46
CA ALA A 460 -0.41 3.97 10.35
C ALA A 460 0.88 4.78 10.49
N LEU A 461 2.00 4.11 10.27
CA LEU A 461 3.34 4.65 10.15
C LEU A 461 3.85 4.38 8.72
N SER A 462 4.51 5.35 8.11
CA SER A 462 5.00 5.24 6.74
C SER A 462 6.44 5.72 6.61
N GLY A 463 7.18 5.16 5.66
CA GLY A 463 8.54 5.58 5.38
C GLY A 463 9.09 4.93 4.12
N GLU A 464 10.36 5.18 3.83
CA GLU A 464 11.06 4.55 2.72
C GLU A 464 12.36 3.94 3.23
N ALA A 465 12.69 2.73 2.77
CA ALA A 465 13.92 2.05 3.09
C ALA A 465 14.85 1.92 1.88
N THR A 466 16.14 2.03 2.17
CA THR A 466 17.23 1.54 1.34
C THR A 466 17.69 0.22 1.93
N ILE A 467 17.66 -0.83 1.10
CA ILE A 467 18.20 -2.14 1.45
C ILE A 467 19.70 -2.13 1.11
N PRO A 468 20.62 -2.28 2.08
CA PRO A 468 22.06 -2.33 1.83
C PRO A 468 22.47 -3.58 1.05
N ALA A 469 23.75 -3.67 0.69
CA ALA A 469 24.32 -4.89 0.13
C ALA A 469 24.20 -6.07 1.11
N PHE A 470 24.18 -7.28 0.57
CA PHE A 470 24.21 -8.52 1.35
C PHE A 470 25.62 -9.01 1.56
N THR A 471 25.84 -9.68 2.68
CA THR A 471 27.09 -10.33 3.04
C THR A 471 26.86 -11.65 3.75
N GLY A 472 27.81 -12.58 3.61
CA GLY A 472 27.80 -13.86 4.31
C GLY A 472 26.78 -14.86 3.74
N CYS A 473 26.36 -14.66 2.49
CA CYS A 473 25.40 -15.46 1.78
C CYS A 473 26.08 -16.51 0.89
N GLY A 474 25.62 -17.75 1.02
CA GLY A 474 26.14 -18.93 0.34
C GLY A 474 26.74 -19.94 1.33
N SER A 475 26.96 -21.15 0.83
CA SER A 475 27.58 -22.25 1.57
C SER A 475 28.56 -23.00 0.68
N ASP A 476 29.40 -23.85 1.29
CA ASP A 476 30.33 -24.74 0.57
C ASP A 476 31.26 -24.07 -0.47
N GLY A 477 31.57 -22.79 -0.27
CA GLY A 477 32.46 -22.00 -1.14
C GLY A 477 31.76 -21.27 -2.29
N GLU A 478 30.43 -21.37 -2.40
CA GLU A 478 29.62 -20.50 -3.24
C GLU A 478 29.41 -19.13 -2.56
N ASP A 479 29.53 -18.05 -3.33
CA ASP A 479 29.31 -16.67 -2.88
C ASP A 479 28.06 -16.11 -3.58
N LEU A 480 27.00 -15.92 -2.80
CA LEU A 480 25.71 -15.40 -3.25
C LEU A 480 25.51 -13.91 -2.92
N ASP A 481 26.49 -13.26 -2.28
CA ASP A 481 26.39 -11.87 -1.81
C ASP A 481 26.01 -10.93 -2.96
N ARG A 482 26.72 -11.06 -4.08
CA ARG A 482 26.49 -10.23 -5.27
C ARG A 482 25.15 -10.52 -5.94
N LEU A 483 24.70 -11.78 -5.92
CA LEU A 483 23.43 -12.17 -6.53
C LEU A 483 22.26 -11.55 -5.77
N LEU A 484 22.25 -11.68 -4.43
CA LEU A 484 21.21 -11.09 -3.59
C LEU A 484 21.27 -9.57 -3.63
N THR A 485 22.46 -8.99 -3.54
CA THR A 485 22.66 -7.53 -3.65
C THR A 485 22.12 -6.97 -4.97
N ALA A 486 22.42 -7.64 -6.08
CA ALA A 486 21.92 -7.22 -7.39
C ALA A 486 20.39 -7.31 -7.47
N SER A 487 19.80 -8.33 -6.84
CA SER A 487 18.37 -8.65 -6.94
C SER A 487 17.49 -7.71 -6.13
N VAL A 488 17.85 -7.37 -4.88
CA VAL A 488 16.93 -6.65 -3.98
C VAL A 488 17.48 -5.36 -3.38
N SER A 489 18.80 -5.19 -3.28
CA SER A 489 19.38 -3.99 -2.64
C SER A 489 19.17 -2.71 -3.42
N GLY A 490 19.00 -1.59 -2.73
CA GLY A 490 18.80 -0.26 -3.31
C GLY A 490 17.76 0.57 -2.56
N PRO A 491 17.61 1.86 -2.90
CA PRO A 491 16.63 2.79 -2.32
C PRO A 491 15.23 2.62 -2.93
N GLY A 492 14.24 3.38 -2.45
CA GLY A 492 12.90 3.41 -3.05
C GLY A 492 11.93 2.36 -2.53
N ASN A 493 12.24 1.69 -1.42
CA ASN A 493 11.38 0.64 -0.87
C ASN A 493 10.40 1.25 0.14
N TYR A 494 9.23 1.66 -0.34
CA TYR A 494 8.18 2.19 0.54
C TYR A 494 7.74 1.15 1.58
N ILE A 495 7.53 1.62 2.81
CA ILE A 495 7.06 0.82 3.94
C ILE A 495 5.83 1.49 4.52
N LYS A 496 4.78 0.71 4.73
CA LYS A 496 3.60 1.12 5.50
C LYS A 496 3.33 0.07 6.57
N GLN A 497 3.43 0.49 7.82
CA GLN A 497 3.14 -0.33 8.98
C GLN A 497 1.95 0.23 9.74
N VAL A 498 1.21 -0.65 10.40
CA VAL A 498 0.12 -0.30 11.30
C VAL A 498 0.47 -0.86 12.67
N GLN A 499 0.52 0.04 13.65
CA GLN A 499 0.58 -0.34 15.05
C GLN A 499 -0.85 -0.48 15.58
N GLY A 500 -1.13 -1.53 16.34
CA GLY A 500 -2.39 -1.65 17.07
C GLY A 500 -2.44 -0.75 18.30
N GLN A 501 -3.63 -0.64 18.89
CA GLN A 501 -3.84 -0.05 20.22
C GLN A 501 -2.90 -0.71 21.24
N THR A 502 -2.16 0.11 22.00
CA THR A 502 -1.25 -0.41 23.03
C THR A 502 -2.03 -0.93 24.24
N CYS A 503 -1.54 -2.01 24.86
CA CYS A 503 -1.94 -2.38 26.21
C CYS A 503 -0.96 -1.77 27.22
N ALA A 504 -1.49 -1.02 28.21
CA ALA A 504 -0.71 -0.42 29.28
C ALA A 504 -0.63 -1.38 30.48
N ILE A 505 0.57 -1.89 30.78
CA ILE A 505 0.73 -3.00 31.73
C ILE A 505 0.45 -2.58 33.18
N ALA A 506 0.85 -1.36 33.55
CA ALA A 506 0.67 -0.85 34.91
C ALA A 506 -0.76 -0.43 35.23
N ALA A 507 -1.58 -0.17 34.20
CA ALA A 507 -2.97 0.24 34.33
C ALA A 507 -3.81 -0.40 33.21
N PRO A 508 -3.96 -1.74 33.22
CA PRO A 508 -4.59 -2.46 32.12
C PRO A 508 -6.08 -2.13 32.04
N VAL A 509 -6.55 -1.85 30.83
CA VAL A 509 -7.97 -1.63 30.54
C VAL A 509 -8.50 -2.90 29.89
N PHE A 510 -9.27 -3.68 30.63
CA PHE A 510 -9.90 -4.90 30.13
C PHE A 510 -11.23 -4.60 29.41
N PRO A 511 -11.66 -5.47 28.47
CA PRO A 511 -12.97 -5.37 27.85
C PRO A 511 -14.08 -5.37 28.90
N SER A 512 -15.09 -4.52 28.69
CA SER A 512 -16.30 -4.45 29.48
C SER A 512 -17.51 -4.24 28.55
N PRO A 513 -18.76 -4.35 29.04
CA PRO A 513 -19.93 -4.01 28.23
C PRO A 513 -19.94 -2.56 27.70
N GLU A 514 -19.10 -1.68 28.26
CA GLU A 514 -19.05 -0.25 27.94
C GLU A 514 -17.78 0.15 27.16
N ASN A 515 -16.80 -0.76 27.00
CA ASN A 515 -15.53 -0.50 26.33
C ASN A 515 -14.94 -1.79 25.75
N GLU A 516 -14.42 -1.73 24.51
CA GLU A 516 -13.78 -2.85 23.82
C GLU A 516 -12.50 -3.34 24.51
N GLY A 517 -11.89 -2.51 25.37
CA GLY A 517 -10.70 -2.87 26.13
C GLY A 517 -9.41 -2.67 25.34
N GLN A 518 -8.30 -2.52 26.05
CA GLN A 518 -6.96 -2.34 25.47
C GLN A 518 -6.09 -3.58 25.70
N CYS A 519 -6.38 -4.33 26.77
CA CYS A 519 -5.62 -5.50 27.20
C CYS A 519 -6.50 -6.76 27.23
N THR A 520 -5.94 -7.89 26.83
CA THR A 520 -6.45 -9.22 27.20
C THR A 520 -6.17 -9.49 28.68
N GLU A 521 -6.85 -10.48 29.28
CA GLU A 521 -6.64 -10.86 30.69
C GLU A 521 -5.19 -11.25 31.00
N ASP A 522 -4.46 -11.78 30.01
CA ASP A 522 -3.05 -12.13 30.13
C ASP A 522 -2.08 -11.01 29.71
N LEU A 523 -2.57 -9.76 29.70
CA LEU A 523 -1.81 -8.53 29.50
C LEU A 523 -1.15 -8.40 28.12
N GLN A 524 -1.84 -8.89 27.08
CA GLN A 524 -1.47 -8.65 25.68
C GLN A 524 -2.35 -7.55 25.08
N PRO A 525 -1.93 -6.92 23.97
CA PRO A 525 -2.79 -6.01 23.21
C PRO A 525 -4.10 -6.71 22.82
N TYR A 526 -5.24 -6.08 23.09
CA TYR A 526 -6.56 -6.66 22.80
C TYR A 526 -6.81 -6.81 21.30
N GLU A 527 -6.34 -5.86 20.50
CA GLU A 527 -6.47 -5.88 19.05
C GLU A 527 -5.15 -6.29 18.38
N ILE A 528 -5.27 -7.12 17.33
CA ILE A 528 -4.18 -7.34 16.37
C ILE A 528 -4.45 -6.43 15.18
N PRO A 529 -3.52 -5.51 14.84
CA PRO A 529 -3.72 -4.61 13.72
C PRO A 529 -3.83 -5.38 12.40
N VAL A 530 -4.50 -4.75 11.45
CA VAL A 530 -4.60 -5.22 10.07
C VAL A 530 -3.58 -4.48 9.22
N ALA A 531 -2.86 -5.18 8.36
CA ALA A 531 -1.94 -4.53 7.44
C ALA A 531 -2.71 -3.78 6.34
N GLU A 532 -2.35 -2.52 6.15
CA GLU A 532 -2.85 -1.69 5.07
C GLU A 532 -1.84 -1.63 3.93
N ARG A 533 -2.32 -1.67 2.69
CA ARG A 533 -1.50 -1.42 1.50
C ARG A 533 -1.27 0.07 1.27
#